data_AF-A0A8J6KT33-F1
#
_entry.id   AF-A0A8J6KT33-F1
#
_cell.length_a   1.000
_cell.length_b   1.000
_cell.length_c   1.000
_cell.angle_alpha   90.00
_cell.angle_beta   90.00
_cell.angle_gamma   90.00
#
_symmetry.space_group_name_H-M   'P 1'
#
loop_
_entity.id
_entity.type
_entity.pdbx_description
1 polymer ?
#
loop_
_entity_poly.entity_id
_entity_poly.type
_entity_poly.pdbx_seq_one_letter_code
_entity_poly.pdbx_strand_id
1 'polypeptide(L)'
;MFGEKLESYKKTKDAELLLKKHKAWDDIIKVHVSLGMRAGKSRGETDVMASVGDLASSTVRAVIIIKVFGSIPGVTLLNVSKLDIVKLPARGHVWCPAFGQSFPEVRGIPSISYGVALLKCYGHFLMYMVTNTDLSRILKSPKIQGALYVPREKIHCRVLKKDPLKT
;
A
#
# COMPACT_ATOMS: atom_id res chain seq x y z
N MET A 1 0.94 16.07 -8.49
CA MET A 1 1.76 15.91 -9.69
C MET A 1 3.20 16.21 -9.33
N PHE A 2 4.03 15.18 -9.19
CA PHE A 2 5.48 15.37 -9.20
C PHE A 2 5.84 15.76 -10.64
N GLY A 3 5.87 17.07 -10.92
CA GLY A 3 6.13 17.58 -12.25
C GLY A 3 7.50 17.11 -12.75
N GLU A 4 7.66 17.11 -14.07
CA GLU A 4 8.83 16.73 -14.91
C GLU A 4 10.20 17.30 -14.45
N LYS A 5 10.22 18.08 -13.38
CA LYS A 5 11.40 18.60 -12.67
C LYS A 5 12.09 17.58 -11.77
N LEU A 6 11.51 16.42 -11.47
CA LEU A 6 12.18 15.38 -10.66
C LEU A 6 13.54 14.96 -11.25
N GLU A 7 13.62 14.90 -12.57
CA GLU A 7 14.84 14.50 -13.28
C GLU A 7 15.92 15.59 -13.29
N SER A 8 15.54 16.84 -12.98
CA SER A 8 16.45 17.99 -13.00
C SER A 8 17.21 18.21 -11.69
N TYR A 9 16.84 17.50 -10.62
CA TYR A 9 17.50 17.65 -9.32
C TYR A 9 18.90 17.07 -9.35
N LYS A 10 19.89 17.90 -8.96
CA LYS A 10 21.30 17.50 -8.86
C LYS A 10 21.78 17.39 -7.41
N LYS A 11 21.06 17.99 -6.46
CA LYS A 11 21.45 18.08 -5.05
C LYS A 11 20.39 17.44 -4.15
N THR A 12 20.85 16.82 -3.07
CA THR A 12 20.00 16.20 -2.03
C THR A 12 19.10 17.23 -1.34
N LYS A 13 19.61 18.45 -1.10
CA LYS A 13 18.84 19.54 -0.48
C LYS A 13 17.53 19.87 -1.22
N ASP A 14 17.57 19.79 -2.55
CA ASP A 14 16.40 20.09 -3.37
C ASP A 14 15.37 18.96 -3.27
N ALA A 15 15.83 17.70 -3.15
CA ALA A 15 14.99 16.54 -2.90
C ALA A 15 14.36 16.58 -1.49
N GLU A 16 15.11 16.97 -0.46
CA GLU A 16 14.55 17.16 0.90
C GLU A 16 13.45 18.22 0.91
N LEU A 17 13.66 19.33 0.21
CA LEU A 17 12.68 20.42 0.11
C LEU A 17 11.40 19.96 -0.60
N LEU A 18 11.53 19.10 -1.61
CA LEU A 18 10.40 18.47 -2.28
C LEU A 18 9.63 17.54 -1.33
N LEU A 19 10.33 16.69 -0.57
CA LEU A 19 9.72 15.75 0.37
C LEU A 19 8.99 16.48 1.52
N LYS A 20 9.55 17.59 1.99
CA LYS A 20 8.90 18.49 2.97
C LYS A 20 7.63 19.13 2.40
N LYS A 21 7.65 19.61 1.15
CA LYS A 21 6.45 20.16 0.49
C LYS A 21 5.31 19.15 0.37
N HIS A 22 5.64 17.87 0.13
CA HIS A 22 4.66 16.80 -0.02
C HIS A 22 4.30 16.07 1.28
N LYS A 23 4.76 16.56 2.44
CA LYS A 23 4.53 15.93 3.76
C LYS A 23 5.03 14.48 3.86
N ALA A 24 5.99 14.09 3.02
CA ALA A 24 6.64 12.78 3.08
C ALA A 24 7.84 12.77 4.06
N TRP A 25 8.24 13.96 4.54
CA TRP A 25 9.39 14.11 5.43
C TRP A 25 9.20 13.45 6.80
N ASP A 26 7.97 13.42 7.32
CA ASP A 26 7.68 12.81 8.63
C ASP A 26 7.95 11.30 8.64
N ASP A 27 7.68 10.62 7.53
CA ASP A 27 7.98 9.18 7.39
C ASP A 27 9.49 8.93 7.30
N ILE A 28 10.26 9.83 6.68
CA ILE A 28 11.72 9.77 6.65
C ILE A 28 12.31 10.01 8.04
N ILE A 29 11.74 10.92 8.84
CA ILE A 29 12.14 11.11 10.23
C ILE A 29 11.94 9.81 11.02
N LYS A 30 10.81 9.10 10.83
CA LYS A 30 10.59 7.79 11.47
C LYS A 30 11.65 6.77 11.04
N VAL A 31 12.02 6.74 9.76
CA VAL A 31 13.11 5.87 9.28
C VAL A 31 14.40 6.21 10.01
N HIS A 32 14.75 7.50 10.09
CA HIS A 32 15.99 7.96 10.71
C HIS A 32 16.06 7.57 12.20
N VAL A 33 14.96 7.73 12.94
CA VAL A 33 14.84 7.30 14.34
C VAL A 33 14.91 5.78 14.48
N SER A 34 14.41 5.03 13.49
CA SER A 34 14.45 3.57 13.51
C SER A 34 15.81 2.97 13.14
N LEU A 35 16.78 3.79 12.71
CA LEU A 35 18.14 3.32 12.42
C LEU A 35 18.79 2.85 13.71
N GLY A 36 18.95 1.55 13.84
CA GLY A 36 19.53 0.91 15.01
C GLY A 36 20.41 -0.27 14.63
N MET A 37 21.27 -0.66 15.57
CA MET A 37 22.06 -1.88 15.41
C MET A 37 21.14 -3.11 15.49
N ARG A 38 21.37 -4.08 14.60
CA ARG A 38 20.66 -5.36 14.66
C ARG A 38 21.00 -6.07 15.98
N ALA A 39 19.97 -6.59 16.64
CA ALA A 39 20.15 -7.39 17.85
C ALA A 39 20.58 -8.82 17.51
N GLY A 40 21.40 -9.43 18.38
CA GLY A 40 21.75 -10.85 18.32
C GLY A 40 23.04 -11.18 17.56
N LYS A 41 23.21 -12.47 17.25
CA LYS A 41 24.46 -13.05 16.70
C LYS A 41 24.82 -12.58 15.29
N SER A 42 23.87 -12.01 14.55
CA SER A 42 24.11 -11.45 13.21
C SER A 42 24.68 -10.02 13.24
N ARG A 43 24.91 -9.47 14.44
CA ARG A 43 25.67 -8.23 14.64
C ARG A 43 27.13 -8.50 14.24
N GLY A 44 27.55 -7.96 13.10
CA GLY A 44 28.83 -8.25 12.44
C GLY A 44 28.69 -8.78 11.01
N GLU A 45 27.52 -9.29 10.62
CA GLU A 45 27.25 -9.76 9.25
C GLU A 45 26.44 -8.73 8.44
N THR A 46 25.41 -8.15 9.06
CA THR A 46 24.61 -7.04 8.51
C THR A 46 24.21 -6.09 9.65
N ASP A 47 24.93 -4.98 9.77
CA ASP A 47 24.95 -4.23 11.04
C ASP A 47 23.77 -3.29 11.27
N VAL A 48 23.12 -2.80 10.21
CA VAL A 48 22.13 -1.73 10.30
C VAL A 48 20.74 -2.24 9.93
N MET A 49 19.79 -2.08 10.85
CA MET A 49 18.37 -2.26 10.58
C MET A 49 17.76 -0.88 10.28
N ALA A 50 17.06 -0.77 9.15
CA ALA A 50 16.37 0.44 8.73
C ALA A 50 14.93 0.11 8.34
N SER A 51 13.98 0.97 8.71
CA SER A 51 12.63 0.92 8.13
C SER A 51 12.73 1.36 6.65
N VAL A 52 12.09 0.62 5.74
CA VAL A 52 12.12 0.91 4.31
C VAL A 52 10.86 1.72 3.95
N GLY A 53 11.04 2.89 3.36
CA GLY A 53 10.00 3.66 2.67
C GLY A 53 10.23 3.62 1.16
N ASP A 54 9.13 3.72 0.40
CA ASP A 54 9.17 3.53 -1.05
C ASP A 54 8.80 4.81 -1.80
N LEU A 55 9.57 5.12 -2.84
CA LEU A 55 9.30 6.20 -3.78
C LEU A 55 9.37 5.68 -5.22
N ALA A 56 8.24 5.61 -5.91
CA ALA A 56 8.21 5.22 -7.31
C ALA A 56 8.75 6.35 -8.21
N SER A 57 9.59 6.01 -9.20
CA SER A 57 10.02 6.96 -10.25
C SER A 57 9.88 6.34 -11.63
N SER A 58 9.19 7.05 -12.51
CA SER A 58 9.18 6.76 -13.94
C SER A 58 10.52 7.19 -14.57
N THR A 59 11.00 6.37 -15.50
CA THR A 59 11.86 6.76 -16.63
C THR A 59 13.40 6.86 -16.45
N VAL A 60 14.07 6.66 -17.58
CA VAL A 60 15.33 5.93 -17.85
C VAL A 60 16.61 6.80 -17.75
N ARG A 61 16.61 7.88 -16.96
CA ARG A 61 17.86 8.63 -16.65
C ARG A 61 18.24 8.49 -15.18
N ALA A 62 18.51 7.24 -14.82
CA ALA A 62 18.50 6.78 -13.44
C ALA A 62 19.70 7.26 -12.59
N VAL A 63 20.87 7.54 -13.18
CA VAL A 63 22.10 7.73 -12.38
C VAL A 63 22.02 8.94 -11.44
N ILE A 64 21.52 10.08 -11.92
CA ILE A 64 21.48 11.31 -11.13
C ILE A 64 20.39 11.20 -10.05
N ILE A 65 19.22 10.68 -10.40
CA ILE A 65 18.10 10.50 -9.47
C ILE A 65 18.45 9.48 -8.40
N ILE A 66 19.08 8.36 -8.77
CA ILE A 66 19.62 7.36 -7.83
C ILE A 66 20.61 8.00 -6.87
N LYS A 67 21.49 8.87 -7.37
CA LYS A 67 22.48 9.52 -6.51
C LYS A 67 21.85 10.54 -5.55
N VAL A 68 20.83 11.27 -5.99
CA VAL A 68 20.17 12.31 -5.18
C VAL A 68 19.24 11.69 -4.14
N PHE A 69 18.35 10.77 -4.54
CA PHE A 69 17.39 10.16 -3.62
C PHE A 69 17.98 8.97 -2.86
N GLY A 70 18.96 8.26 -3.42
CA GLY A 70 19.61 7.12 -2.74
C GLY A 70 20.50 7.52 -1.56
N SER A 71 20.81 8.80 -1.39
CA SER A 71 21.48 9.30 -0.19
C SER A 71 20.52 9.45 1.01
N ILE A 72 19.21 9.39 0.79
CA ILE A 72 18.20 9.57 1.84
C ILE A 72 17.86 8.19 2.41
N PRO A 73 17.97 7.97 3.74
CA PRO A 73 17.69 6.67 4.33
C PRO A 73 16.23 6.28 4.14
N GLY A 74 16.01 5.02 3.76
CA GLY A 74 14.66 4.45 3.57
C GLY A 74 13.89 5.07 2.41
N VAL A 75 14.56 5.55 1.37
CA VAL A 75 13.93 5.86 0.07
C VAL A 75 14.39 4.80 -0.94
N THR A 76 13.47 3.98 -1.42
CA THR A 76 13.72 3.08 -2.56
C THR A 76 13.24 3.72 -3.85
N LEU A 77 13.98 3.52 -4.95
CA LEU A 77 13.57 3.93 -6.29
C LEU A 77 13.12 2.70 -7.07
N LEU A 78 11.90 2.76 -7.62
CA LEU A 78 11.31 1.69 -8.43
C LEU A 78 11.17 2.13 -9.87
N ASN A 79 11.58 1.28 -10.81
CA ASN A 79 11.37 1.47 -12.24
C ASN A 79 10.03 0.86 -12.68
N VAL A 80 9.17 1.66 -13.31
CA VAL A 80 7.83 1.26 -13.78
C VAL A 80 7.88 0.10 -14.78
N SER A 81 8.89 0.02 -15.65
CA SER A 81 8.99 -1.07 -16.64
C SER A 81 9.51 -2.40 -16.05
N LYS A 82 10.13 -2.35 -14.88
CA LYS A 82 10.73 -3.50 -14.19
C LYS A 82 10.37 -3.46 -12.71
N LEU A 83 9.07 -3.60 -12.43
CA LEU A 83 8.57 -3.64 -11.07
C LEU A 83 9.02 -4.94 -10.38
N ASP A 84 9.58 -4.80 -9.19
CA ASP A 84 10.04 -5.90 -8.36
C ASP A 84 9.08 -6.05 -7.16
N ILE A 85 8.51 -7.24 -7.01
CA ILE A 85 7.53 -7.57 -5.96
C ILE A 85 8.17 -7.47 -4.56
N VAL A 86 9.47 -7.67 -4.44
CA VAL A 86 10.20 -7.60 -3.17
C VAL A 86 10.35 -6.16 -2.68
N LYS A 87 10.41 -5.20 -3.62
CA LYS A 87 10.60 -3.77 -3.34
C LYS A 87 9.29 -2.97 -3.35
N LEU A 88 8.21 -3.56 -3.85
CA LEU A 88 6.85 -3.17 -3.54
C LEU A 88 6.58 -3.49 -2.06
N PRO A 89 5.73 -2.72 -1.36
CA PRO A 89 5.63 -2.70 0.10
C PRO A 89 5.91 -4.07 0.71
N ALA A 90 7.14 -4.18 1.21
CA ALA A 90 7.70 -5.42 1.69
C ALA A 90 7.01 -5.79 3.00
N ARG A 91 6.73 -7.08 3.17
CA ARG A 91 6.13 -7.75 4.36
C ARG A 91 4.63 -8.05 4.29
N GLY A 92 4.10 -8.40 3.10
CA GLY A 92 2.75 -8.99 2.99
C GLY A 92 1.60 -8.05 3.32
N HIS A 93 1.88 -6.77 3.58
CA HIS A 93 0.88 -5.72 3.71
C HIS A 93 0.80 -4.97 2.37
N VAL A 94 -0.36 -5.03 1.72
CA VAL A 94 -0.59 -4.45 0.37
C VAL A 94 -0.66 -2.91 0.38
N TRP A 95 -0.48 -2.27 1.55
CA TRP A 95 -0.69 -0.83 1.68
C TRP A 95 0.61 -0.05 1.45
N CYS A 96 0.82 0.39 0.22
CA CYS A 96 1.79 1.44 -0.09
C CYS A 96 1.06 2.76 -0.43
N PRO A 97 1.30 3.86 0.31
CA PRO A 97 0.73 5.17 0.01
C PRO A 97 1.15 5.72 -1.37
N ALA A 98 2.24 5.23 -1.96
CA ALA A 98 2.80 5.76 -3.19
C ALA A 98 2.04 5.36 -4.47
N PHE A 99 1.11 4.40 -4.41
CA PHE A 99 0.35 3.93 -5.58
C PHE A 99 -0.77 4.89 -6.06
N GLY A 100 -1.07 5.95 -5.31
CA GLY A 100 -2.22 6.81 -5.58
C GLY A 100 -2.03 7.92 -6.62
N GLN A 101 -0.81 8.23 -7.06
CA GLN A 101 -0.55 9.38 -7.92
C GLN A 101 -0.05 8.97 -9.32
N SER A 102 -1.01 8.51 -10.11
CA SER A 102 -1.01 8.41 -11.59
C SER A 102 0.30 8.80 -12.32
N PHE A 103 1.14 7.80 -12.62
CA PHE A 103 2.14 7.89 -13.67
C PHE A 103 1.46 7.69 -15.04
N PRO A 104 1.69 8.55 -16.04
CA PRO A 104 1.25 8.29 -17.42
C PRO A 104 1.78 6.96 -17.97
N GLU A 105 2.99 6.55 -17.57
CA GLU A 105 3.58 5.27 -17.98
C GLU A 105 2.95 4.06 -17.26
N VAL A 106 2.54 4.20 -15.99
CA VAL A 106 1.73 3.16 -15.30
C VAL A 106 0.33 3.08 -15.89
N ARG A 107 -0.23 4.17 -16.45
CA ARG A 107 -1.48 4.09 -17.22
C ARG A 107 -1.34 3.29 -18.52
N GLY A 108 -0.10 3.09 -19.01
CA GLY A 108 0.22 2.14 -20.08
C GLY A 108 0.25 0.68 -19.62
N ILE A 109 0.23 0.42 -18.31
CA ILE A 109 -0.14 -0.87 -17.71
C ILE A 109 -1.67 -0.84 -17.65
N PRO A 110 -2.38 -1.63 -18.46
CA PRO A 110 -3.78 -1.37 -18.75
C PRO A 110 -4.64 -1.43 -17.48
N SER A 111 -5.21 -0.28 -17.11
CA SER A 111 -6.39 -0.18 -16.27
C SER A 111 -7.58 -0.89 -16.95
N ILE A 112 -8.41 -1.53 -16.14
CA ILE A 112 -9.50 -2.50 -16.41
C ILE A 112 -10.64 -2.01 -17.33
N SER A 113 -10.44 -1.02 -18.17
CA SER A 113 -11.52 -0.48 -18.99
C SER A 113 -10.98 -0.02 -20.33
N TYR A 114 -11.20 -0.86 -21.34
CA TYR A 114 -11.00 -0.60 -22.76
C TYR A 114 -9.53 -0.58 -23.24
N GLY A 115 -9.20 -1.52 -24.11
CA GLY A 115 -8.07 -1.38 -25.04
C GLY A 115 -6.89 -2.30 -24.76
N VAL A 116 -6.72 -3.26 -25.65
CA VAL A 116 -5.54 -4.10 -25.86
C VAL A 116 -4.26 -3.25 -25.85
N ALA A 117 -3.37 -3.42 -24.86
CA ALA A 117 -2.00 -2.94 -24.98
C ALA A 117 -1.00 -3.71 -24.08
N LEU A 118 -0.22 -4.57 -24.73
CA LEU A 118 1.25 -4.62 -24.62
C LEU A 118 1.92 -5.07 -23.30
N LEU A 119 1.36 -6.02 -22.55
CA LEU A 119 2.15 -6.90 -21.70
C LEU A 119 2.01 -8.35 -22.20
N LYS A 120 2.82 -8.67 -23.21
CA LYS A 120 3.12 -10.03 -23.64
C LYS A 120 3.97 -10.68 -22.55
N CYS A 121 3.64 -11.94 -22.23
CA CYS A 121 4.32 -12.88 -21.34
C CYS A 121 3.56 -13.10 -20.02
N TYR A 122 2.68 -14.09 -20.07
CA TYR A 122 2.02 -14.79 -18.97
C TYR A 122 0.78 -14.12 -18.34
N GLY A 123 -0.37 -14.70 -18.69
CA GLY A 123 -1.53 -14.80 -17.80
C GLY A 123 -2.66 -13.85 -18.13
N HIS A 124 -3.83 -14.44 -18.40
CA HIS A 124 -5.11 -13.74 -18.31
C HIS A 124 -5.18 -12.95 -17.01
N PHE A 125 -5.72 -11.73 -17.07
CA PHE A 125 -5.98 -10.96 -15.87
C PHE A 125 -6.88 -11.79 -14.94
N LEU A 126 -6.55 -11.86 -13.65
CA LEU A 126 -7.41 -12.54 -12.69
C LEU A 126 -8.78 -11.86 -12.73
N MET A 127 -9.81 -12.61 -13.10
CA MET A 127 -11.17 -12.13 -13.01
C MET A 127 -11.51 -11.95 -11.53
N TYR A 128 -12.14 -10.83 -11.18
CA TYR A 128 -12.67 -10.66 -9.84
C TYR A 128 -13.69 -11.77 -9.56
N MET A 129 -13.63 -12.38 -8.36
CA MET A 129 -14.66 -13.35 -7.94
C MET A 129 -15.98 -12.66 -7.59
N VAL A 130 -15.91 -11.41 -7.11
CA VAL A 130 -17.06 -10.61 -6.69
C VAL A 130 -17.01 -9.26 -7.41
N THR A 131 -18.11 -8.89 -8.07
CA THR A 131 -18.23 -7.61 -8.80
C THR A 131 -18.26 -6.40 -7.87
N ASN A 132 -18.93 -6.52 -6.72
CA ASN A 132 -19.09 -5.45 -5.73
C ASN A 132 -18.74 -5.99 -4.34
N THR A 133 -17.68 -5.46 -3.73
CA THR A 133 -17.20 -5.87 -2.41
C THR A 133 -17.88 -5.17 -1.24
N ASP A 134 -18.70 -4.15 -1.49
CA ASP A 134 -19.43 -3.44 -0.44
C ASP A 134 -20.67 -4.22 0.00
N LEU A 135 -20.43 -5.19 0.89
CA LEU A 135 -21.47 -6.00 1.52
C LEU A 135 -22.49 -5.14 2.29
N SER A 136 -22.05 -4.03 2.89
CA SER A 136 -22.91 -3.17 3.70
C SER A 136 -24.01 -2.54 2.85
N ARG A 137 -23.66 -2.09 1.65
CA ARG A 137 -24.61 -1.54 0.67
C ARG A 137 -25.52 -2.61 0.09
N ILE A 138 -24.99 -3.80 -0.19
CA ILE A 138 -25.79 -4.93 -0.71
C ILE A 138 -26.84 -5.34 0.33
N LEU A 139 -26.43 -5.58 1.58
CA LEU A 139 -27.33 -6.00 2.66
C LEU A 139 -28.41 -4.96 2.97
N LYS A 140 -28.09 -3.66 2.89
CA LYS A 140 -29.04 -2.56 3.12
C LYS A 140 -29.92 -2.23 1.91
N SER A 141 -29.75 -2.92 0.78
CA SER A 141 -30.56 -2.65 -0.41
C SER A 141 -32.04 -2.97 -0.18
N PRO A 142 -32.99 -2.15 -0.67
CA PRO A 142 -34.41 -2.34 -0.39
C PRO A 142 -34.95 -3.65 -0.98
N LYS A 143 -34.32 -4.16 -2.04
CA LYS A 143 -34.66 -5.45 -2.65
C LYS A 143 -34.38 -6.62 -1.71
N ILE A 144 -33.25 -6.57 -1.00
CA ILE A 144 -32.89 -7.60 -0.02
C ILE A 144 -33.69 -7.41 1.26
N GLN A 145 -33.80 -6.19 1.77
CA GLN A 145 -34.57 -5.89 2.99
C GLN A 145 -36.05 -6.23 2.85
N GLY A 146 -36.65 -6.02 1.68
CA GLY A 146 -38.03 -6.42 1.40
C GLY A 146 -38.24 -7.94 1.32
N ALA A 147 -37.18 -8.73 1.12
CA ALA A 147 -37.23 -10.18 1.07
C ALA A 147 -36.87 -10.85 2.41
N LEU A 148 -36.39 -10.10 3.41
CA LEU A 148 -35.99 -10.61 4.71
C LEU A 148 -37.16 -10.66 5.69
N TYR A 149 -37.12 -11.63 6.60
CA TYR A 149 -38.01 -11.69 7.76
C TYR A 149 -37.53 -10.76 8.88
N VAL A 150 -38.44 -10.41 9.79
CA VAL A 150 -38.12 -9.62 11.00
C VAL A 150 -37.04 -10.35 11.82
N PRO A 151 -35.99 -9.65 12.28
CA PRO A 151 -34.95 -10.23 13.13
C PRO A 151 -35.50 -10.86 14.41
N ARG A 152 -35.01 -12.06 14.75
CA ARG A 152 -35.31 -12.71 16.04
C ARG A 152 -34.21 -12.38 17.04
N GLU A 153 -34.40 -11.30 17.79
CA GLU A 153 -33.39 -10.80 18.73
C GLU A 153 -33.47 -11.45 20.12
N LYS A 154 -34.56 -12.17 20.39
CA LYS A 154 -34.80 -12.81 21.70
C LYS A 154 -33.91 -14.04 21.85
N ILE A 155 -32.89 -13.92 22.70
CA ILE A 155 -32.08 -15.05 23.16
C ILE A 155 -32.81 -15.69 24.35
N HIS A 156 -33.29 -16.92 24.18
CA HIS A 156 -33.91 -17.67 25.27
C HIS A 156 -32.83 -18.34 26.12
N CYS A 157 -32.39 -17.64 27.16
CA CYS A 157 -31.50 -18.21 28.17
C CYS A 157 -32.24 -19.20 29.05
N ARG A 158 -31.53 -20.23 29.53
CA ARG A 158 -32.07 -21.18 30.50
C ARG A 158 -32.45 -20.43 31.78
N VAL A 159 -33.74 -20.43 32.11
CA VAL A 159 -34.24 -19.87 33.37
C VAL A 159 -33.99 -20.86 34.49
N LEU A 160 -33.46 -20.40 35.63
CA LEU A 160 -33.32 -21.21 36.83
C LEU A 160 -34.71 -21.62 37.32
N LYS A 161 -34.95 -22.92 37.42
CA LYS A 161 -36.21 -23.45 37.95
C LYS A 161 -36.25 -23.21 39.45
N LYS A 162 -37.13 -22.31 39.90
CA LYS A 162 -37.39 -22.09 41.33
C LYS A 162 -38.24 -23.24 41.90
N ASP A 163 -38.05 -23.53 43.17
CA ASP A 163 -38.87 -24.51 43.90
C ASP A 163 -40.29 -23.92 44.06
N PRO A 164 -41.34 -24.57 43.53
CA PRO A 164 -42.70 -24.04 43.61
C PRO A 164 -43.30 -24.07 45.03
N LEU A 165 -42.71 -24.85 45.95
CA LEU A 165 -43.20 -24.97 47.33
C LEU A 165 -42.53 -24.00 48.30
N LYS A 166 -41.42 -23.38 47.89
CA LYS A 166 -40.69 -22.37 48.65
C LYS A 166 -40.66 -21.09 47.81
N THR A 167 -41.70 -20.27 47.97
CA THR A 167 -41.74 -18.93 47.37
C THR A 167 -40.75 -18.00 48.05
#